data_AF-A0A447JPW1-F1
#
_entry.id   AF-A0A447JPW1-F1
#
_cell.length_a   1.000
_cell.length_b   1.000
_cell.length_c   1.000
_cell.angle_alpha   90.00
_cell.angle_beta   90.00
_cell.angle_gamma   90.00
#
_symmetry.space_group_name_H-M   'P 1'
#
loop_
_entity.id
_entity.type
_entity.pdbx_description
1 polymer ?
#
loop_
_entity_poly.entity_id
_entity_poly.type
_entity_poly.pdbx_seq_one_letter_code
_entity_poly.pdbx_strand_id
1 'polypeptide(L)' 'MCQVVDKHQVNILYTAPTAIRALMAEGDKAIEGTDRSSLRILGSVGEPINPEAWEWYWKKIGKEKMSGRRHLVAD' A
#
# COMPACT_ATOMS: atom_id res chain seq x y z
N MET A 1 -0.60 -2.55 -9.94
CA MET A 1 -0.60 -1.35 -9.07
C MET A 1 0.78 -0.69 -9.00
N CYS A 2 1.81 -1.38 -8.52
CA CYS A 2 3.14 -0.79 -8.31
C CYS A 2 3.82 -0.23 -9.57
N GLN A 3 3.61 -0.86 -10.73
CA GLN A 3 4.10 -0.32 -12.01
C GLN A 3 3.45 1.02 -12.38
N VAL A 4 2.19 1.25 -11.98
CA VAL A 4 1.50 2.54 -12.19
C VAL A 4 2.15 3.61 -11.31
N VAL A 5 2.51 3.26 -10.07
CA VAL A 5 3.26 4.15 -9.20
C VAL A 5 4.55 4.60 -9.87
N ASP A 6 5.33 3.67 -10.43
CA ASP A 6 6.60 3.99 -11.07
C ASP A 6 6.41 4.80 -12.35
N LYS A 7 5.48 4.39 -13.20
CA LYS A 7 5.19 5.06 -14.48
C LYS A 7 4.74 6.51 -14.29
N HIS A 8 3.94 6.77 -13.26
CA HIS A 8 3.33 8.07 -13.03
C HIS A 8 3.97 8.85 -11.89
N GLN A 9 5.06 8.32 -11.30
CA GLN A 9 5.76 8.92 -10.17
C GLN A 9 4.80 9.31 -9.04
N VAL A 10 3.85 8.42 -8.73
CA VAL A 10 2.81 8.67 -7.72
C VAL A 10 3.46 8.94 -6.37
N ASN A 11 3.03 10.02 -5.69
CA ASN A 11 3.53 10.38 -4.36
C ASN A 11 2.63 9.90 -3.21
N ILE A 12 1.33 9.75 -3.46
CA ILE A 12 0.33 9.33 -2.47
C ILE A 12 -0.47 8.16 -3.04
N LEU A 13 -0.44 7.03 -2.35
CA LEU A 13 -1.25 5.87 -2.72
C LEU A 13 -2.34 5.63 -1.66
N TYR A 14 -3.58 5.94 -2.04
CA TYR A 14 -4.76 5.82 -1.20
C TYR A 14 -5.73 4.81 -1.84
N THR A 15 -5.98 3.69 -1.17
CA THR A 15 -6.74 2.57 -1.77
C THR A 15 -7.53 1.75 -0.75
N ALA A 16 -8.55 1.03 -1.20
CA ALA A 16 -9.36 0.19 -0.33
C ALA A 16 -8.58 -1.01 0.25
N PRO A 17 -8.89 -1.48 1.49
CA PRO A 17 -8.27 -2.68 2.07
C PRO A 17 -8.45 -3.93 1.22
N THR A 18 -9.56 -4.04 0.49
CA THR A 18 -9.80 -5.14 -0.46
C THR A 18 -8.72 -5.20 -1.55
N ALA A 19 -8.28 -4.06 -2.09
CA ALA A 19 -7.16 -4.03 -3.04
C ALA A 19 -5.82 -4.38 -2.38
N ILE A 20 -5.62 -3.94 -1.13
CA ILE A 20 -4.40 -4.28 -0.37
C ILE A 20 -4.33 -5.78 -0.13
N ARG A 21 -5.42 -6.43 0.27
CA ARG A 21 -5.49 -7.88 0.48
C ARG A 21 -5.27 -8.66 -0.81
N ALA A 22 -5.78 -8.17 -1.95
CA ALA A 22 -5.51 -8.78 -3.25
C ALA A 22 -4.01 -8.74 -3.60
N LEU A 23 -3.36 -7.59 -3.42
CA LEU A 23 -1.91 -7.47 -3.62
C LEU A 23 -1.12 -8.34 -2.63
N MET A 24 -1.57 -8.44 -1.38
CA MET A 24 -0.96 -9.31 -0.38
C MET A 24 -1.04 -10.79 -0.78
N ALA A 25 -2.17 -11.22 -1.34
CA ALA A 25 -2.35 -12.58 -1.83
C ALA A 25 -1.43 -12.90 -3.03
N GLU A 26 -1.09 -11.90 -3.86
CA GLU A 26 -0.09 -12.03 -4.93
C GLU A 26 1.35 -12.11 -4.40
N GLY A 27 1.60 -11.66 -3.16
CA GLY A 27 2.90 -11.73 -2.52
C GLY A 27 3.97 -10.88 -3.22
N ASP A 28 5.17 -11.43 -3.38
CA ASP A 28 6.30 -10.67 -3.95
C ASP A 28 6.10 -10.31 -5.43
N LYS A 29 5.24 -11.03 -6.16
CA LYS A 29 4.88 -10.71 -7.56
C LYS A 29 4.23 -9.33 -7.68
N ALA A 30 3.52 -8.88 -6.65
CA ALA A 30 2.88 -7.56 -6.65
C ALA A 30 3.89 -6.40 -6.70
N ILE A 31 5.15 -6.65 -6.33
CA ILE A 31 6.21 -5.63 -6.20
C ILE A 31 7.44 -5.91 -7.06
N GLU A 32 7.50 -7.08 -7.70
CA GLU A 32 8.62 -7.50 -8.53
C GLU A 32 8.90 -6.49 -9.65
N GLY A 33 10.17 -6.11 -9.81
CA GLY A 33 10.59 -5.16 -10.83
C GLY A 33 10.12 -3.71 -10.62
N THR A 34 9.62 -3.35 -9.42
CA THR A 34 9.13 -1.98 -9.14
C THR A 34 9.91 -1.26 -8.04
N ASP A 35 10.16 0.02 -8.26
CA ASP A 35 10.94 0.85 -7.34
C ASP A 35 10.08 1.59 -6.31
N ARG A 36 9.01 2.26 -6.74
CA ARG A 36 8.06 2.98 -5.87
C ARG A 36 8.69 4.05 -4.97
N SER A 37 9.90 4.53 -5.31
CA SER A 37 10.62 5.53 -4.52
C SER A 37 9.98 6.92 -4.54
N SER A 38 9.06 7.17 -5.48
CA SER A 38 8.26 8.40 -5.55
C SER A 38 7.25 8.51 -4.40
N LEU A 39 6.81 7.38 -3.84
CA LEU A 39 5.80 7.35 -2.79
C LEU A 39 6.32 7.97 -1.48
N ARG A 40 5.42 8.68 -0.81
CA ARG A 40 5.65 9.37 0.45
C ARG A 40 4.60 9.00 1.49
N ILE A 41 3.35 8.83 1.06
CA ILE A 41 2.21 8.58 1.93
C ILE A 41 1.44 7.37 1.42
N LEU A 42 1.14 6.47 2.35
CA LEU A 42 0.20 5.38 2.15
C LEU A 42 -1.04 5.61 3.00
N GLY A 43 -2.20 5.28 2.46
CA GLY A 43 -3.39 5.19 3.28
C GLY A 43 -4.44 4.26 2.71
N SER A 44 -5.44 4.01 3.53
CA SER A 44 -6.55 3.14 3.21
C SER A 44 -7.89 3.74 3.63
N VAL A 45 -8.95 3.38 2.92
CA VAL A 45 -10.31 3.94 3.10
C VAL A 45 -11.38 2.95 2.66
N GLY A 46 -12.58 3.11 3.21
CA GLY A 46 -13.81 2.44 2.77
C GLY A 46 -14.19 1.23 3.61
N GLU A 47 -13.22 0.45 4.08
CA GLU A 47 -13.46 -0.71 4.93
C GLU A 47 -12.46 -0.75 6.10
N PRO A 48 -12.77 -1.48 7.19
CA PRO A 48 -11.78 -1.81 8.20
C PRO A 48 -10.61 -2.61 7.62
N ILE A 49 -9.39 -2.19 7.93
CA ILE A 49 -8.15 -2.89 7.58
C ILE A 49 -7.65 -3.70 8.77
N ASN A 50 -7.37 -4.98 8.56
CA ASN A 50 -6.78 -5.81 9.61
C ASN A 50 -5.29 -5.45 9.82
N PRO A 51 -4.72 -5.74 11.02
CA PRO A 51 -3.35 -5.35 11.32
C PRO A 51 -2.29 -5.94 10.37
N GLU A 52 -2.47 -7.20 9.97
CA GLU A 52 -1.56 -7.93 9.09
C GLU A 52 -1.49 -7.32 7.69
N ALA A 53 -2.63 -7.00 7.08
CA ALA A 53 -2.68 -6.38 5.76
C ALA A 53 -2.07 -4.97 5.79
N TRP A 54 -2.27 -4.22 6.88
CA TRP A 54 -1.61 -2.93 7.06
C TRP A 54 -0.10 -3.07 7.18
N GLU A 55 0.37 -4.03 7.99
CA GLU A 55 1.79 -4.28 8.18
C GLU A 55 2.46 -4.72 6.87
N TRP A 56 1.83 -5.63 6.12
CA TRP A 56 2.29 -6.02 4.80
C TRP A 56 2.34 -4.82 3.85
N TYR A 57 1.28 -4.00 3.81
CA TYR A 57 1.22 -2.82 2.94
C TYR A 57 2.35 -1.82 3.24
N TRP A 58 2.55 -1.51 4.52
CA TRP A 58 3.60 -0.59 4.94
C TRP A 58 5.02 -1.14 4.69
N LYS A 59 5.26 -2.44 4.95
CA LYS A 59 6.57 -3.07 4.72
C LYS A 59 6.85 -3.27 3.23
N LYS A 60 5.97 -3.98 2.53
CA LYS A 60 6.20 -4.43 1.16
C LYS A 60 5.98 -3.32 0.15
N ILE A 61 4.89 -2.54 0.24
CA ILE A 61 4.64 -1.42 -0.68
C ILE A 61 5.40 -0.17 -0.22
N GLY A 62 5.36 0.14 1.08
CA GLY A 62 5.92 1.36 1.65
C GLY A 62 7.40 1.35 2.00
N LYS A 63 8.07 0.20 1.83
CA LYS A 63 9.49 0.00 2.15
C LYS A 63 9.87 0.44 3.58
N GLU A 64 8.94 0.38 4.53
CA GLU A 64 9.13 0.78 5.93
C GLU A 64 9.52 2.26 6.16
N LYS A 65 9.43 3.10 5.11
CA LYS A 65 9.89 4.49 5.16
C LYS A 65 8.77 5.52 5.14
N MET A 66 7.58 5.10 4.72
CA MET A 66 6.50 6.03 4.47
C MET A 66 5.74 6.34 5.75
N SER A 67 5.33 7.60 5.89
CA SER A 67 4.44 8.00 6.98
C SER A 67 3.07 7.39 6.73
N GLY A 68 2.79 6.29 7.43
CA GLY A 68 1.50 5.62 7.38
C GLY A 68 0.56 6.26 8.40
N ARG A 69 -0.51 6.92 7.95
CA ARG A 69 -1.68 7.11 8.81
C ARG A 69 -2.54 5.87 8.67
N ARG A 70 -2.53 5.03 9.71
CA ARG A 70 -3.56 4.01 9.87
C ARG A 70 -4.86 4.77 10.18
N HIS A 71 -5.62 5.12 9.16
CA HIS A 71 -7.01 5.49 9.39
C HIS A 71 -7.71 4.18 9.72
N LEU A 72 -7.68 3.83 11.02
CA LEU A 72 -8.70 2.97 11.59
C LEU A 72 -9.97 3.77 11.37
N VAL A 73 -10.74 3.43 10.35
CA VAL A 73 -12.19 3.61 10.47
C VAL A 73 -12.56 2.75 11.68
N ALA A 74 -12.54 3.38 12.86
CA ALA A 74 -13.59 3.14 13.83
C ALA A 74 -14.89 3.47 13.08
N ASP A 75 -15.88 2.62 13.28
CA ASP A 75 -17.20 2.70 12.68
C ASP A 75 -17.70 4.14 12.39
#